data_AF-A0AAD7DTZ8-F1
#
_entry.id   AF-A0AAD7DTZ8-F1
#
_cell.length_a   1.000
_cell.length_b   1.000
_cell.length_c   1.000
_cell.angle_alpha   90.00
_cell.angle_beta   90.00
_cell.angle_gamma   90.00
#
_symmetry.space_group_name_H-M   'P 1'
#
loop_
_entity.id
_entity.type
_entity.pdbx_description
1 polymer ?
#
loop_
_entity_poly.entity_id
_entity_poly.type
_entity_poly.pdbx_seq_one_letter_code
_entity_poly.pdbx_strand_id
1 'polypeptide(L)'
;DRSFQRDPNFAYVCWNIIQKKEVNRHVTFRTNASCHASIVQEIEQMGPHLTDMMKKWELNPNAAPSNKEEKRALRTLNKLKLMAKDLKGSSGYKQCRRNEIQSLMKKMATPALFITINPADICDPLIGAMGGI
;
A
#
# COMPACT_ATOMS: atom_id res chain seq x y z
N ASP A 1 -27.21 -20.72 19.57
CA ASP A 1 -26.65 -19.38 19.36
C ASP A 1 -27.35 -18.70 18.18
N ARG A 2 -28.54 -18.13 18.42
CA ARG A 2 -29.43 -17.58 17.35
C ARG A 2 -29.05 -16.16 16.93
N SER A 3 -28.26 -15.49 17.76
CA SER A 3 -27.79 -14.11 17.61
C SER A 3 -26.89 -13.96 16.39
N PHE A 4 -25.93 -14.87 16.20
CA PHE A 4 -25.00 -14.83 15.05
C PHE A 4 -25.64 -15.23 13.72
N GLN A 5 -26.68 -16.07 13.73
CA GLN A 5 -27.38 -16.49 12.50
C GLN A 5 -28.21 -15.36 11.86
N ARG A 6 -28.67 -14.39 12.66
CA ARG A 6 -29.54 -13.30 12.20
C ARG A 6 -28.83 -11.96 12.10
N ASP A 7 -27.58 -11.86 12.54
CA ASP A 7 -26.83 -10.62 12.45
C ASP A 7 -26.41 -10.36 10.99
N PRO A 8 -26.95 -9.32 10.33
CA PRO A 8 -26.57 -8.97 8.97
C PRO A 8 -25.09 -8.57 8.84
N ASN A 9 -24.45 -8.16 9.94
CA ASN A 9 -23.04 -7.77 9.96
C ASN A 9 -22.09 -8.94 10.25
N PHE A 10 -22.61 -10.12 10.60
CA PHE A 10 -21.77 -11.25 10.99
C PHE A 10 -20.79 -11.67 9.89
N ALA A 11 -21.24 -11.66 8.63
CA ALA A 11 -20.39 -11.94 7.47
C ALA A 11 -19.24 -10.92 7.35
N TYR A 12 -19.52 -9.64 7.62
CA TYR A 12 -18.52 -8.57 7.60
C TYR A 12 -17.51 -8.70 8.75
N VAL A 13 -17.98 -9.02 9.95
CA VAL A 13 -17.11 -9.28 11.12
C VAL A 13 -16.19 -10.47 10.85
N CYS A 14 -16.74 -11.58 10.35
CA CYS A 14 -15.96 -12.76 9.96
C CYS A 14 -14.92 -12.43 8.89
N TRP A 15 -15.31 -11.68 7.86
CA TRP A 15 -14.41 -11.23 6.81
C TRP A 15 -13.26 -10.39 7.36
N ASN A 16 -13.53 -9.45 8.28
CA ASN A 16 -12.51 -8.66 8.94
C ASN A 16 -11.55 -9.50 9.79
N ILE A 17 -12.06 -10.51 10.51
CA ILE A 17 -11.25 -11.44 11.29
C ILE A 17 -10.31 -12.22 10.37
N ILE A 18 -10.83 -12.76 9.26
CA ILE A 18 -10.03 -13.48 8.25
C ILE A 18 -8.97 -12.56 7.65
N GLN A 19 -9.34 -11.33 7.28
CA GLN A 19 -8.41 -10.33 6.75
C GLN A 19 -7.28 -10.01 7.73
N LYS A 20 -7.60 -9.73 9.00
CA LYS A 20 -6.60 -9.45 10.06
C LYS A 20 -5.70 -10.66 10.30
N LYS A 21 -6.27 -11.87 10.31
CA LYS A 21 -5.52 -13.12 10.48
C LYS A 21 -4.54 -13.36 9.33
N GLU A 22 -4.95 -13.12 8.09
CA GLU A 22 -4.06 -13.23 6.93
C GLU A 22 -2.96 -12.18 6.93
N VAL A 23 -3.28 -10.91 7.24
CA VAL A 23 -2.27 -9.85 7.42
C VAL A 23 -1.22 -10.28 8.44
N ASN A 24 -1.66 -10.69 9.63
CA ASN A 24 -0.77 -11.17 10.68
C ASN A 24 0.07 -12.35 10.20
N ARG A 25 -0.53 -13.34 9.52
CA ARG A 25 0.22 -14.47 8.97
C ARG A 25 1.29 -14.03 7.97
N HIS A 26 1.00 -13.06 7.11
CA HIS A 26 1.96 -12.55 6.15
C HIS A 26 3.09 -11.74 6.79
N VAL A 27 2.84 -11.05 7.91
CA VAL A 27 3.88 -10.35 8.68
C VAL A 27 4.75 -11.33 9.48
N THR A 28 4.14 -12.31 10.14
CA THR A 28 4.87 -13.21 11.05
C THR A 28 5.69 -14.30 10.33
N PHE A 29 5.31 -14.73 9.12
CA PHE A 29 5.95 -15.88 8.45
C PHE A 29 6.94 -15.56 7.32
N ARG A 30 7.09 -14.30 6.87
CA ARG A 30 7.90 -13.99 5.67
C ARG A 30 9.30 -13.45 5.94
N THR A 31 9.56 -12.83 7.08
CA THR A 31 10.91 -12.37 7.42
C THR A 31 11.53 -13.37 8.38
N ASN A 32 12.43 -14.21 7.86
CA ASN A 32 13.39 -14.91 8.71
C ASN A 32 14.02 -13.88 9.66
N ALA A 33 14.08 -14.16 10.96
CA ALA A 33 14.62 -13.23 11.95
C ALA A 33 16.04 -12.75 11.57
N SER A 34 16.84 -13.60 10.92
CA SER A 34 18.16 -13.23 10.40
C SER A 34 18.08 -12.24 9.23
N CYS A 35 17.09 -12.39 8.35
CA CYS A 35 16.84 -11.47 7.24
C CYS A 35 16.35 -10.11 7.76
N HIS A 36 15.46 -10.11 8.75
CA HIS A 36 15.02 -8.88 9.41
C HIS A 36 16.20 -8.15 10.07
N ALA A 37 17.02 -8.86 10.86
CA ALA A 37 18.20 -8.29 11.49
C ALA A 37 19.19 -7.73 10.46
N SER A 38 19.43 -8.45 9.36
CA SER A 38 20.30 -8.00 8.28
C SER A 38 19.75 -6.75 7.57
N ILE A 39 18.45 -6.66 7.33
CA ILE A 39 17.82 -5.49 6.71
C ILE A 39 17.89 -4.28 7.66
N VAL A 40 17.62 -4.47 8.95
CA VAL A 40 17.74 -3.41 9.95
C VAL A 40 19.17 -2.89 10.02
N GLN A 41 20.16 -3.79 10.05
CA GLN A 41 21.57 -3.42 10.04
C GLN A 41 21.99 -2.71 8.75
N GLU A 42 21.50 -3.14 7.58
CA GLU A 42 21.72 -2.43 6.31
C GLU A 42 21.11 -1.03 6.32
N ILE A 43 19.91 -0.86 6.89
CA ILE A 43 19.24 0.44 6.98
C ILE A 43 19.99 1.38 7.94
N GLU A 44 20.43 0.89 9.10
CA GLU A 44 21.21 1.69 10.06
C GLU A 44 22.53 2.18 9.44
N GLN A 45 23.26 1.29 8.74
CA GLN A 45 24.52 1.64 8.07
C GLN A 45 24.31 2.66 6.95
N MET A 46 23.15 2.65 6.29
CA MET A 46 22.84 3.55 5.18
C MET A 46 22.15 4.86 5.59
N GLY A 47 21.74 4.99 6.86
CA GLY A 47 20.98 6.14 7.38
C GLY A 47 21.52 7.51 6.93
N PRO A 48 22.82 7.79 7.08
CA PRO A 48 23.40 9.07 6.64
C PRO A 48 23.25 9.32 5.13
N HIS A 49 23.43 8.29 4.31
CA HIS A 49 23.32 8.40 2.85
C HIS A 49 21.88 8.59 2.38
N LEU A 50 20.90 8.06 3.12
CA LEU A 50 19.49 8.29 2.83
C LEU A 50 19.11 9.76 3.05
N THR A 51 19.64 10.39 4.09
CA THR A 51 19.43 11.82 4.35
C THR A 51 20.02 12.70 3.25
N ASP A 52 21.20 12.36 2.74
CA ASP A 52 21.81 13.08 1.62
C ASP A 52 21.02 12.91 0.31
N MET A 53 20.48 11.71 0.07
CA MET A 53 19.58 11.45 -1.06
C MET A 53 18.27 12.23 -0.95
N MET A 54 17.69 12.34 0.25
CA MET A 54 16.49 13.16 0.49
C MET A 54 16.74 14.62 0.10
N LYS A 55 17.83 15.22 0.56
CA LYS A 55 18.22 16.59 0.20
C LYS A 55 18.41 16.75 -1.32
N LYS A 56 19.02 15.77 -1.99
CA LYS A 56 19.14 15.77 -3.46
C LYS A 56 17.78 15.73 -4.15
N TRP A 57 16.85 14.91 -3.68
CA TRP A 57 15.52 14.79 -4.27
C TRP A 57 14.61 15.99 -4.01
N GLU A 58 14.80 16.70 -2.90
CA GLU A 58 14.11 17.98 -2.65
C GLU A 58 14.50 19.05 -3.67
N LEU A 59 15.77 19.10 -4.06
CA LEU A 59 16.26 20.03 -5.07
C LEU A 59 15.92 19.58 -6.50
N ASN A 60 16.01 18.28 -6.77
CA ASN A 60 15.68 17.70 -8.08
C ASN A 60 15.01 16.33 -7.89
N PRO A 61 13.68 16.23 -8.10
CA PRO A 61 12.92 14.98 -7.95
C PRO A 61 13.41 13.84 -8.84
N ASN A 62 14.09 14.16 -9.95
CA ASN A 62 14.62 13.18 -10.91
C ASN A 62 16.11 12.89 -10.72
N ALA A 63 16.71 13.32 -9.61
CA ALA A 63 18.12 13.10 -9.34
C ALA A 63 18.45 11.59 -9.25
N ALA A 64 19.40 11.15 -10.09
CA ALA A 64 19.90 9.79 -10.08
C ALA A 64 20.99 9.60 -9.01
N PRO A 65 21.07 8.40 -8.39
CA PRO A 65 22.13 8.08 -7.44
C PRO A 65 23.50 8.12 -8.14
N SER A 66 24.38 8.95 -7.62
CA SER A 66 25.71 9.24 -8.17
C SER A 66 26.73 8.26 -7.59
N ASN A 67 26.65 8.01 -6.27
CA ASN A 67 27.66 7.28 -5.51
C ASN A 67 27.33 5.78 -5.39
N LYS A 68 28.35 4.96 -5.16
CA LYS A 68 28.19 3.51 -4.94
C LYS A 68 27.27 3.22 -3.74
N GLU A 69 27.41 4.00 -2.67
CA GLU A 69 26.58 3.88 -1.46
C GLU A 69 25.13 4.33 -1.70
N GLU A 70 24.91 5.42 -2.44
CA GLU A 70 23.54 5.84 -2.84
C GLU A 70 22.85 4.77 -3.71
N LYS A 71 23.59 4.17 -4.65
CA LYS A 71 23.09 3.05 -5.46
C LYS A 71 22.79 1.81 -4.63
N ARG A 72 23.57 1.56 -3.57
CA ARG A 72 23.28 0.49 -2.60
C ARG A 72 22.02 0.81 -1.80
N ALA A 73 21.90 2.04 -1.33
CA ALA A 73 20.74 2.51 -0.56
C ALA A 73 19.43 2.41 -1.34
N LEU A 74 19.44 2.86 -2.59
CA LEU A 74 18.28 2.73 -3.47
C LEU A 74 17.89 1.28 -3.74
N ARG A 75 18.87 0.37 -3.87
CA ARG A 75 18.60 -1.07 -4.04
C ARG A 75 17.93 -1.67 -2.81
N THR A 76 18.41 -1.36 -1.61
CA THR A 76 17.81 -1.85 -0.36
C THR A 76 16.40 -1.26 -0.14
N LEU A 77 16.19 0.03 -0.44
CA LEU A 77 14.84 0.64 -0.46
C LEU A 77 13.90 -0.06 -1.45
N ASN A 78 14.38 -0.40 -2.65
CA ASN A 78 13.58 -1.12 -3.64
C ASN A 78 13.23 -2.54 -3.19
N LYS A 79 14.14 -3.24 -2.50
CA LYS A 79 13.85 -4.55 -1.87
C LYS A 79 12.75 -4.40 -0.82
N LEU A 80 12.85 -3.40 0.05
CA LEU A 80 11.83 -3.11 1.06
C LEU A 80 10.47 -2.79 0.43
N LYS A 81 10.46 -1.98 -0.63
CA LYS A 81 9.25 -1.65 -1.40
C LYS A 81 8.60 -2.89 -2.03
N LEU A 82 9.40 -3.81 -2.56
CA LEU A 82 8.91 -5.07 -3.11
C LEU A 82 8.28 -5.97 -2.03
N MET A 83 8.94 -6.08 -0.87
CA MET A 83 8.39 -6.84 0.27
C MET A 83 7.09 -6.23 0.79
N ALA A 84 6.98 -4.90 0.80
CA ALA A 84 5.77 -4.19 1.20
C ALA A 84 4.61 -4.32 0.19
N LYS A 85 4.88 -4.61 -1.09
CA LYS A 85 3.84 -4.72 -2.13
C LYS A 85 2.81 -5.81 -1.83
N ASP A 86 3.27 -6.95 -1.29
CA ASP A 86 2.42 -8.09 -0.95
C ASP A 86 1.72 -7.94 0.41
N LEU A 87 2.07 -6.91 1.17
CA LEU A 87 1.43 -6.63 2.45
C LEU A 87 -0.01 -6.15 2.18
N LYS A 88 -0.98 -6.90 2.70
CA LYS A 88 -2.39 -6.51 2.66
C LYS A 88 -2.57 -5.09 3.23
N GLY A 89 -3.13 -4.19 2.43
CA GLY A 89 -3.32 -2.78 2.78
C GLY A 89 -2.23 -1.83 2.24
N SER A 90 -1.13 -2.35 1.71
CA SER A 90 -0.13 -1.54 1.01
C SER A 90 -0.70 -0.88 -0.25
N SER A 91 -0.04 0.16 -0.75
CA SER A 91 -0.42 0.81 -2.01
C SER A 91 -0.42 -0.17 -3.18
N GLY A 92 0.57 -1.08 -3.22
CA GLY A 92 0.67 -2.13 -4.22
C GLY A 92 -0.47 -3.16 -4.15
N TYR A 93 -0.83 -3.60 -2.95
CA TYR A 93 -1.96 -4.50 -2.73
C TYR A 93 -3.29 -3.85 -3.13
N LYS A 94 -3.51 -2.58 -2.74
CA LYS A 94 -4.70 -1.81 -3.15
C LYS A 94 -4.79 -1.67 -4.67
N GLN A 95 -3.68 -1.41 -5.35
CA GLN A 95 -3.65 -1.34 -6.81
C GLN A 95 -3.99 -2.69 -7.45
N CYS A 96 -3.42 -3.78 -6.95
CA CYS A 96 -3.69 -5.13 -7.44
C CYS A 96 -5.20 -5.48 -7.31
N ARG A 97 -5.81 -5.18 -6.16
CA ARG A 97 -7.25 -5.37 -5.94
C ARG A 97 -8.11 -4.51 -6.87
N ARG A 98 -7.73 -3.26 -7.12
CA ARG A 98 -8.43 -2.41 -8.11
C ARG A 98 -8.35 -3.02 -9.52
N ASN A 99 -7.19 -3.53 -9.93
CA ASN A 99 -7.03 -4.19 -11.22
C ASN A 99 -7.87 -5.48 -11.31
N GLU A 100 -7.98 -6.24 -10.22
CA GLU A 100 -8.82 -7.45 -10.14
C GLU A 100 -10.31 -7.12 -10.26
N ILE A 101 -10.80 -6.08 -9.57
CA ILE A 101 -12.17 -5.60 -9.73
C ILE A 101 -12.41 -5.19 -11.18
N GLN A 102 -11.47 -4.45 -11.78
CA GLN A 102 -11.56 -4.05 -13.19
C GLN A 102 -11.58 -5.24 -14.16
N SER A 103 -10.81 -6.30 -13.91
CA SER A 103 -10.81 -7.49 -14.77
C SER A 103 -12.12 -8.27 -14.65
N LEU A 104 -12.68 -8.38 -13.43
CA LEU A 104 -13.97 -9.02 -13.19
C LEU A 104 -15.11 -8.25 -13.88
N MET A 105 -15.12 -6.92 -13.80
CA MET A 105 -16.12 -6.10 -14.49
C MET A 105 -16.07 -6.27 -16.02
N LYS A 106 -14.86 -6.27 -16.59
CA LYS A 106 -14.66 -6.53 -18.03
C LYS A 106 -15.19 -7.91 -18.43
N LYS A 107 -14.92 -8.93 -17.61
CA LYS A 107 -15.39 -10.31 -17.85
C LYS A 107 -16.91 -10.44 -17.75
N MET A 108 -17.53 -9.73 -16.80
CA MET A 108 -18.97 -9.82 -16.53
C MET A 108 -19.80 -8.81 -17.35
N ALA A 109 -19.20 -8.13 -18.34
CA ALA A 109 -19.82 -7.12 -19.19
C ALA A 109 -20.60 -6.04 -18.41
N THR A 110 -20.15 -5.72 -17.20
CA THR A 110 -20.84 -4.76 -16.33
C THR A 110 -20.24 -3.37 -16.58
N PRO A 111 -20.98 -2.40 -17.16
CA PRO A 111 -20.49 -1.04 -17.31
C PRO A 111 -20.51 -0.39 -15.93
N ALA A 112 -19.35 -0.26 -15.29
CA ALA A 112 -19.26 0.41 -14.01
C ALA A 112 -18.15 1.46 -14.06
N LEU A 113 -18.58 2.72 -14.08
CA LEU A 113 -17.75 3.90 -13.88
C LEU A 113 -17.64 4.13 -12.37
N PHE A 114 -16.52 3.72 -11.77
CA PHE A 114 -16.23 4.02 -10.37
C PHE A 114 -15.47 5.33 -10.26
N ILE A 115 -16.19 6.44 -10.05
CA ILE A 115 -15.59 7.71 -9.66
C ILE A 115 -15.42 7.68 -8.14
N THR A 116 -14.20 7.44 -7.66
CA THR A 116 -13.87 7.71 -6.26
C THR A 116 -13.43 9.17 -6.18
N ILE A 117 -14.39 10.06 -5.92
CA ILE A 117 -14.04 11.43 -5.60
C ILE A 117 -13.59 11.42 -4.14
N ASN A 118 -12.33 11.79 -3.90
CA ASN A 118 -11.82 12.06 -2.55
C ASN A 118 -11.67 13.57 -2.43
N PRO A 119 -12.77 14.33 -2.30
CA PRO A 119 -12.64 15.75 -2.03
C PRO A 119 -11.91 15.95 -0.70
N ALA A 120 -11.06 16.97 -0.68
CA ALA A 120 -11.09 17.80 0.51
C ALA A 120 -12.46 18.50 0.46
N ASP A 121 -13.40 18.09 1.31
CA ASP A 121 -14.84 18.45 1.32
C ASP A 121 -15.17 19.96 1.25
N ILE A 122 -14.17 20.85 1.27
CA ILE A 122 -14.35 22.30 1.41
C ILE A 122 -13.89 23.09 0.16
N CYS A 123 -13.08 22.50 -0.74
CA CYS A 123 -12.40 23.30 -1.78
C CYS A 123 -12.58 22.85 -3.24
N ASP A 124 -13.39 21.82 -3.54
CA ASP A 124 -13.52 21.32 -4.92
C ASP A 124 -14.84 21.77 -5.60
N PRO A 125 -14.81 22.74 -6.53
CA PRO A 125 -16.00 23.30 -7.18
C PRO A 125 -16.84 22.26 -7.93
N LEU A 126 -16.21 21.18 -8.39
CA LEU A 126 -16.87 20.11 -9.13
C LEU A 126 -17.84 19.31 -8.25
N ILE A 127 -17.59 19.21 -6.94
CA ILE A 127 -18.48 18.46 -6.04
C ILE A 127 -19.69 19.28 -5.64
N GLY A 128 -19.55 20.60 -5.46
CA GLY A 128 -20.71 21.49 -5.29
C GLY A 128 -21.68 21.33 -6.47
N ALA A 129 -21.13 21.46 -7.69
CA ALA A 129 -21.93 21.37 -8.92
C ALA A 129 -22.61 20.01 -9.12
N MET A 130 -21.94 18.88 -8.80
CA MET A 130 -22.54 17.55 -8.92
C MET A 130 -23.46 17.17 -7.74
N GLY A 131 -23.26 17.79 -6.57
CA GLY A 131 -24.06 17.59 -5.36
C GLY A 131 -25.32 18.46 -5.30
N GLY A 132 -25.51 19.36 -6.26
CA GLY A 132 -26.68 20.23 -6.32
C GLY A 132 -26.63 21.45 -5.40
N ILE A 133 -25.42 21.96 -5.11
CA ILE A 133 -25.21 23.29 -4.50
C ILE A 133 -24.66 24.24 -5.58
#